data_AF-A0A430A8H1-F1
#
_entry.id   AF-A0A430A8H1-F1
#
_cell.length_a   1.000
_cell.length_b   1.000
_cell.length_c   1.000
_cell.angle_alpha   90.00
_cell.angle_beta   90.00
_cell.angle_gamma   90.00
#
_symmetry.space_group_name_H-M   'P 1'
#
loop_
_entity.id
_entity.type
_entity.pdbx_description
1 polymer ?
#
loop_
_entity_poly.entity_id
_entity_poly.type
_entity_poly.pdbx_seq_one_letter_code
_entity_poly.pdbx_strand_id
1 'polypeptide(L)'
;MVFNRGLRKDTEARVQREVNDYNSKYELLSKNSENLYLKREEAKKILEESVSVINEFKNTPETMKISVAGIKINLTNYKDVLDIATKEINDAKLKAGGSAAAGVAAGVGVAALAPTAAMGLATTFGVASTGTAISALSGAAASNAALAWLGGGALAAGGGGMASGSAILALAGPIGWGIAGAGVVGAGVLMNGKNKKVIKELQDSSVEIRKQTAVFELISTEISEMIKLTNSEMVEILARLAVAEDYSKNFIELSDDQKSSLGVLVNLTKSATERLNKTLGEDNKF
;
A
#
# COMPACT_ATOMS: atom_id res chain seq x y z
N MET A 1 31.22 35.38 13.06
CA MET A 1 29.74 35.28 13.00
C MET A 1 29.19 35.08 11.57
N VAL A 2 29.84 35.58 10.52
CA VAL A 2 29.36 35.50 9.12
C VAL A 2 29.37 34.06 8.55
N PHE A 3 30.43 33.28 8.81
CA PHE A 3 30.60 31.91 8.30
C PHE A 3 29.43 30.96 8.66
N ASN A 4 28.98 31.01 9.92
CA ASN A 4 27.88 30.16 10.40
C ASN A 4 26.50 30.59 9.90
N ARG A 5 26.33 31.81 9.36
CA ARG A 5 25.05 32.23 8.73
C ARG A 5 24.97 31.73 7.29
N GLY A 6 26.07 31.79 6.53
CA GLY A 6 26.14 31.22 5.18
C GLY A 6 25.92 29.72 5.17
N LEU A 7 26.67 28.98 6.01
CA LEU A 7 26.53 27.52 6.15
C LEU A 7 25.10 27.08 6.54
N ARG A 8 24.42 27.89 7.35
CA ARG A 8 23.04 27.64 7.74
C ARG A 8 22.10 27.76 6.53
N LYS A 9 22.16 28.86 5.78
CA LYS A 9 21.34 29.05 4.57
C LYS A 9 21.56 27.95 3.53
N ASP A 10 22.81 27.54 3.32
CA ASP A 10 23.13 26.45 2.38
C ASP A 10 22.56 25.11 2.85
N THR A 11 22.60 24.84 4.16
CA THR A 11 22.00 23.63 4.76
C THR A 11 20.47 23.66 4.63
N GLU A 12 19.84 24.79 4.93
CA GLU A 12 18.40 25.01 4.76
C GLU A 12 17.96 24.77 3.29
N ALA A 13 18.69 25.33 2.32
CA ALA A 13 18.41 25.14 0.90
C ALA A 13 18.64 23.69 0.43
N ARG A 14 19.60 22.96 1.01
CA ARG A 14 19.80 21.53 0.72
C ARG A 14 18.63 20.69 1.25
N VAL A 15 18.26 20.88 2.52
CA VAL A 15 17.14 20.16 3.14
C VAL A 15 15.84 20.45 2.39
N GLN A 16 15.62 21.69 1.95
CA GLN A 16 14.45 22.02 1.13
C GLN A 16 14.37 21.23 -0.18
N ARG A 17 15.50 20.98 -0.84
CA ARG A 17 15.53 20.14 -2.06
C ARG A 17 15.19 18.69 -1.76
N GLU A 18 15.70 18.15 -0.66
CA GLU A 18 15.41 16.77 -0.22
C GLU A 18 13.95 16.61 0.17
N VAL A 19 13.37 17.62 0.81
CA VAL A 19 11.93 17.70 1.11
C VAL A 19 11.10 17.68 -0.18
N ASN A 20 11.50 18.45 -1.20
CA ASN A 20 10.77 18.48 -2.47
C ASN A 20 10.80 17.12 -3.17
N ASP A 21 11.97 16.46 -3.19
CA ASP A 21 12.11 15.11 -3.74
C ASP A 21 11.28 14.09 -2.95
N TYR A 22 11.36 14.14 -1.62
CA TYR A 22 10.51 13.35 -0.72
C TYR A 22 9.02 13.49 -1.03
N ASN A 23 8.53 14.72 -1.19
CA ASN A 23 7.12 14.99 -1.52
C ASN A 23 6.73 14.40 -2.88
N SER A 24 7.60 14.53 -3.88
CA SER A 24 7.37 13.93 -5.20
C SER A 24 7.33 12.40 -5.16
N LYS A 25 8.22 11.75 -4.38
CA LYS A 25 8.20 10.28 -4.21
C LYS A 25 6.98 9.80 -3.43
N TYR A 26 6.55 10.55 -2.41
CA TYR A 26 5.32 10.26 -1.68
C TYR A 26 4.08 10.35 -2.58
N GLU A 27 3.97 11.38 -3.42
CA GLU A 27 2.86 11.51 -4.37
C GLU A 27 2.83 10.35 -5.37
N LEU A 28 4.00 9.92 -5.87
CA LEU A 28 4.12 8.76 -6.73
C LEU A 28 3.68 7.47 -6.02
N LEU A 29 4.14 7.24 -4.79
CA LEU A 29 3.73 6.10 -3.98
C LEU A 29 2.22 6.08 -3.80
N SER A 30 1.61 7.22 -3.43
CA SER A 30 0.16 7.35 -3.26
C SER A 30 -0.60 6.98 -4.53
N LYS A 31 -0.20 7.52 -5.69
CA LYS A 31 -0.83 7.22 -6.99
C LYS A 31 -0.68 5.75 -7.38
N ASN A 32 0.51 5.18 -7.22
CA ASN A 32 0.77 3.77 -7.53
C ASN A 32 -0.05 2.85 -6.64
N SER A 33 -0.19 3.20 -5.36
CA SER A 33 -0.94 2.40 -4.39
C SER A 33 -2.44 2.45 -4.66
N GLU A 34 -2.98 3.60 -5.07
CA GLU A 34 -4.36 3.72 -5.54
C GLU A 34 -4.59 2.86 -6.79
N ASN A 35 -3.65 2.89 -7.75
CA ASN A 35 -3.74 2.04 -8.93
C ASN A 35 -3.68 0.54 -8.57
N LEU A 36 -2.80 0.14 -7.64
CA LEU A 36 -2.75 -1.25 -7.16
C LEU A 36 -4.08 -1.68 -6.56
N TYR A 37 -4.69 -0.82 -5.74
CA TYR A 37 -6.01 -1.10 -5.16
C TYR A 37 -7.05 -1.33 -6.26
N LEU A 38 -7.15 -0.44 -7.25
CA LEU A 38 -8.09 -0.58 -8.36
C LEU A 38 -7.84 -1.87 -9.15
N LYS A 39 -6.58 -2.20 -9.44
CA LYS A 39 -6.22 -3.45 -10.13
C LYS A 39 -6.53 -4.70 -9.34
N ARG A 40 -6.41 -4.66 -8.02
CA ARG A 40 -6.81 -5.77 -7.15
C ARG A 40 -8.32 -5.93 -7.07
N GLU A 41 -9.09 -4.83 -7.09
CA GLU A 41 -10.55 -4.89 -7.19
C GLU A 41 -11.04 -5.44 -8.54
N GLU A 42 -10.40 -5.05 -9.64
CA GLU A 42 -10.64 -5.67 -10.95
C GLU A 42 -10.31 -7.17 -10.92
N ALA A 43 -9.15 -7.54 -10.39
CA ALA A 43 -8.71 -8.93 -10.30
C ALA A 43 -9.65 -9.77 -9.44
N LYS A 44 -10.10 -9.24 -8.29
CA LYS A 44 -11.07 -9.92 -7.42
C LYS A 44 -12.33 -10.34 -8.17
N LYS A 45 -12.91 -9.44 -8.99
CA LYS A 45 -14.11 -9.74 -9.78
C LYS A 45 -13.87 -10.89 -10.77
N ILE A 46 -12.75 -10.86 -11.48
CA ILE A 46 -12.35 -11.92 -12.43
C ILE A 46 -12.13 -13.25 -11.70
N LEU A 47 -11.56 -13.22 -10.50
CA LEU A 47 -11.32 -14.42 -9.69
C LEU A 47 -12.63 -14.99 -9.12
N GLU A 48 -13.58 -14.14 -8.71
CA GLU A 48 -14.93 -14.55 -8.32
C GLU A 48 -15.69 -15.18 -9.49
N GLU A 49 -15.60 -14.60 -10.69
CA GLU A 49 -16.14 -15.16 -11.93
C GLU A 49 -15.49 -16.50 -12.25
N SER A 50 -14.16 -16.61 -12.10
CA SER A 50 -13.44 -17.87 -12.31
C SER A 50 -13.95 -18.97 -11.41
N VAL A 51 -14.17 -18.66 -10.13
CA VAL A 51 -14.78 -19.59 -9.17
C VAL A 51 -16.20 -19.98 -9.59
N SER A 52 -17.00 -19.03 -10.09
CA SER A 52 -18.34 -19.31 -10.60
C SER A 52 -18.29 -20.34 -11.74
N VAL A 53 -17.50 -20.07 -12.78
CA VAL A 53 -17.34 -20.95 -13.95
C VAL A 53 -16.82 -22.33 -13.54
N ILE A 54 -15.81 -22.40 -12.68
CA ILE A 54 -15.27 -23.68 -12.20
C ILE A 54 -16.34 -24.50 -11.46
N ASN A 55 -17.23 -23.86 -10.70
CA ASN A 55 -18.30 -24.54 -9.95
C ASN A 55 -19.44 -25.06 -10.84
N GLU A 56 -19.53 -24.65 -12.10
CA GLU A 56 -20.52 -25.20 -13.04
C GLU A 56 -20.21 -26.65 -13.43
N PHE A 57 -18.94 -27.05 -13.37
CA PHE A 57 -18.49 -28.38 -13.74
C PHE A 57 -18.91 -29.42 -12.69
N LYS A 58 -19.73 -30.37 -13.13
CA LYS A 58 -20.14 -31.56 -12.35
C LYS A 58 -19.06 -32.63 -12.42
N ASN A 59 -19.10 -33.55 -11.44
CA ASN A 59 -18.19 -34.71 -11.37
C ASN A 59 -16.70 -34.34 -11.38
N THR A 60 -16.35 -33.18 -10.83
CA THR A 60 -14.95 -32.73 -10.71
C THR A 60 -14.17 -33.55 -9.68
N PRO A 61 -12.86 -33.76 -9.88
CA PRO A 61 -12.01 -34.46 -8.92
C PRO A 61 -11.94 -33.75 -7.57
N GLU A 62 -11.72 -34.51 -6.50
CA GLU A 62 -11.66 -33.96 -5.15
C GLU A 62 -10.53 -32.91 -4.97
N THR A 63 -9.40 -33.09 -5.66
CA THR A 63 -8.28 -32.14 -5.66
C THR A 63 -8.68 -30.77 -6.22
N MET A 64 -9.59 -30.73 -7.20
CA MET A 64 -10.12 -29.48 -7.74
C MET A 64 -11.02 -28.77 -6.72
N LYS A 65 -11.89 -29.53 -6.03
CA LYS A 65 -12.75 -28.98 -4.97
C LYS A 65 -11.95 -28.38 -3.83
N ILE A 66 -10.88 -29.05 -3.39
CA ILE A 66 -9.95 -28.54 -2.38
C ILE A 66 -9.32 -27.21 -2.84
N SER A 67 -8.89 -27.14 -4.11
CA SER A 67 -8.31 -25.92 -4.68
C SER A 67 -9.32 -24.76 -4.70
N VAL A 68 -10.56 -25.04 -5.12
CA VAL A 68 -11.65 -24.05 -5.09
C VAL A 68 -11.98 -23.58 -3.67
N ALA A 69 -11.97 -24.47 -2.68
CA ALA A 69 -12.15 -24.09 -1.29
C ALA A 69 -11.04 -23.14 -0.81
N GLY A 70 -9.77 -23.43 -1.15
CA GLY A 70 -8.65 -22.54 -0.86
C GLY A 70 -8.76 -21.17 -1.54
N ILE A 71 -9.19 -21.14 -2.81
CA ILE A 71 -9.46 -19.90 -3.55
C ILE A 71 -10.51 -19.05 -2.82
N LYS A 72 -11.63 -19.66 -2.39
CA LYS A 72 -12.70 -18.96 -1.66
C LYS A 72 -12.21 -18.37 -0.34
N ILE A 73 -11.41 -19.13 0.43
CA ILE A 73 -10.80 -18.64 1.67
C ILE A 73 -9.94 -17.41 1.41
N ASN A 74 -9.08 -17.45 0.38
CA ASN A 74 -8.23 -16.30 0.04
C ASN A 74 -9.03 -15.08 -0.43
N LEU A 75 -10.13 -15.26 -1.14
CA LEU A 75 -11.03 -14.15 -1.52
C LEU A 75 -11.72 -13.53 -0.30
N THR A 76 -12.13 -14.36 0.66
CA THR A 76 -12.69 -13.88 1.94
C THR A 76 -11.64 -13.10 2.73
N ASN A 77 -10.42 -13.63 2.88
CA ASN A 77 -9.33 -12.95 3.56
C ASN A 77 -9.06 -11.56 2.95
N TYR A 78 -9.01 -11.48 1.62
CA TYR A 78 -8.79 -10.20 0.94
C TYR A 78 -9.93 -9.21 1.20
N LYS A 79 -11.18 -9.68 1.18
CA LYS A 79 -12.34 -8.85 1.52
C LYS A 79 -12.25 -8.32 2.96
N ASP A 80 -11.90 -9.18 3.92
CA ASP A 80 -11.77 -8.79 5.33
C ASP A 80 -10.69 -7.71 5.50
N VAL A 81 -9.56 -7.84 4.80
CA VAL A 81 -8.50 -6.81 4.77
C VAL A 81 -9.03 -5.46 4.27
N LEU A 82 -9.84 -5.45 3.21
CA LEU A 82 -10.45 -4.24 2.68
C LEU A 82 -11.48 -3.62 3.61
N ASP A 83 -12.28 -4.45 4.28
CA ASP A 83 -13.30 -4.00 5.24
C ASP A 83 -12.63 -3.35 6.47
N ILE A 84 -11.53 -3.94 6.96
CA ILE A 84 -10.71 -3.38 8.04
C ILE A 84 -10.15 -2.02 7.63
N ALA A 85 -9.52 -1.93 6.45
CA ALA A 85 -8.97 -0.67 5.96
C ALA A 85 -10.04 0.42 5.79
N THR A 86 -11.21 0.05 5.25
CA THR A 86 -12.35 0.97 5.08
C THR A 86 -12.86 1.48 6.43
N LYS A 87 -12.94 0.59 7.42
CA LYS A 87 -13.35 0.96 8.78
C LYS A 87 -12.35 1.92 9.42
N GLU A 88 -11.06 1.64 9.37
CA GLU A 88 -10.01 2.52 9.92
C GLU A 88 -10.01 3.89 9.23
N ILE A 89 -10.21 3.94 7.91
CA ILE A 89 -10.38 5.17 7.14
C ILE A 89 -11.60 5.97 7.63
N ASN A 90 -12.74 5.31 7.83
CA ASN A 90 -13.96 5.96 8.28
C ASN A 90 -13.87 6.45 9.73
N ASP A 91 -13.26 5.67 10.62
CA ASP A 91 -13.01 6.05 12.01
C ASP A 91 -12.07 7.27 12.08
N ALA A 92 -11.04 7.32 11.22
CA ALA A 92 -10.17 8.49 11.10
C ALA A 92 -10.93 9.74 10.60
N LYS A 93 -11.83 9.58 9.60
CA LYS A 93 -12.69 10.68 9.11
C LYS A 93 -13.62 11.21 10.20
N LEU A 94 -14.25 10.33 10.97
CA LEU A 94 -15.15 10.71 12.07
C LEU A 94 -14.41 11.49 13.16
N LYS A 95 -13.20 11.05 13.53
CA LYS A 95 -12.34 11.72 14.53
C LYS A 95 -11.83 13.08 14.07
N ALA A 96 -11.68 13.31 12.75
CA ALA A 96 -11.18 14.58 12.20
C ALA A 96 -12.21 15.72 12.23
N GLY A 97 -13.48 15.47 12.57
CA GLY A 97 -14.55 16.47 12.57
C GLY A 97 -15.04 16.78 11.14
N GLY A 98 -16.34 16.60 10.89
CA GLY A 98 -16.95 16.57 9.55
C GLY A 98 -16.76 17.80 8.64
N SER A 99 -16.10 18.88 9.09
CA SER A 99 -15.77 20.05 8.27
C SER A 99 -14.54 19.86 7.37
N ALA A 100 -13.62 18.93 7.67
CA ALA A 100 -12.55 18.52 6.76
C ALA A 100 -13.04 17.52 5.67
N ALA A 101 -14.27 17.03 5.79
CA ALA A 101 -14.86 15.99 4.94
C ALA A 101 -15.76 16.54 3.81
N ALA A 102 -15.92 17.86 3.68
CA ALA A 102 -16.90 18.49 2.79
C ALA A 102 -16.60 18.39 1.27
N GLY A 103 -15.63 17.57 0.85
CA GLY A 103 -15.25 17.41 -0.57
C GLY A 103 -15.14 15.96 -1.06
N VAL A 104 -15.47 14.96 -0.23
CA VAL A 104 -15.25 13.55 -0.60
C VAL A 104 -16.51 12.96 -1.19
N ALA A 105 -16.54 12.82 -2.52
CA ALA A 105 -17.50 11.96 -3.19
C ALA A 105 -17.35 10.53 -2.65
N ALA A 106 -18.45 9.96 -2.15
CA ALA A 106 -18.54 8.56 -1.79
C ALA A 106 -18.36 7.72 -3.06
N GLY A 107 -17.15 7.19 -3.23
CA GLY A 107 -16.77 6.24 -4.27
C GLY A 107 -15.60 5.43 -3.74
N VAL A 108 -15.54 4.15 -4.12
CA VAL A 108 -14.64 3.10 -3.62
C VAL A 108 -13.19 3.36 -4.07
N GLY A 109 -12.65 4.51 -3.68
CA GLY A 109 -11.33 4.98 -4.03
C GLY A 109 -10.86 5.88 -2.90
N VAL A 110 -9.57 5.80 -2.61
CA VAL A 110 -8.91 6.51 -1.53
C VAL A 110 -8.79 8.01 -1.93
N ALA A 111 -9.93 8.68 -2.09
CA ALA A 111 -9.98 10.05 -2.59
C ALA A 111 -9.75 11.05 -1.46
N ALA A 112 -8.58 11.69 -1.53
CA ALA A 112 -8.33 13.10 -1.22
C ALA A 112 -8.38 13.57 0.25
N LEU A 113 -7.87 12.79 1.20
CA LEU A 113 -7.18 13.34 2.37
C LEU A 113 -5.90 12.55 2.56
N ALA A 114 -4.77 13.11 2.12
CA ALA A 114 -3.48 12.42 2.05
C ALA A 114 -3.08 11.64 3.33
N PRO A 115 -3.41 12.08 4.57
CA PRO A 115 -3.12 11.28 5.76
C PRO A 115 -3.98 10.02 5.90
N THR A 116 -5.29 10.13 5.64
CA THR A 116 -6.21 9.00 5.69
C THR A 116 -5.90 8.00 4.57
N ALA A 117 -5.49 8.50 3.42
CA ALA A 117 -5.10 7.69 2.28
C ALA A 117 -3.87 6.83 2.59
N ALA A 118 -2.79 7.47 3.05
CA ALA A 118 -1.57 6.79 3.43
C ALA A 118 -1.80 5.76 4.54
N MET A 119 -2.58 6.10 5.56
CA MET A 119 -2.93 5.16 6.63
C MET A 119 -3.75 3.97 6.13
N GLY A 120 -4.66 4.20 5.18
CA GLY A 120 -5.42 3.14 4.52
C GLY A 120 -4.49 2.19 3.77
N LEU A 121 -3.55 2.72 2.98
CA LEU A 121 -2.59 1.92 2.22
C LEU A 121 -1.66 1.13 3.14
N ALA A 122 -1.11 1.77 4.17
CA ALA A 122 -0.27 1.12 5.17
C ALA A 122 -1.02 0.03 5.94
N THR A 123 -2.30 0.25 6.27
CA THR A 123 -3.13 -0.75 6.94
C THR A 123 -3.47 -1.92 6.03
N THR A 124 -3.85 -1.64 4.78
CA THR A 124 -4.30 -2.67 3.83
C THR A 124 -3.14 -3.55 3.38
N PHE A 125 -2.01 -2.92 3.08
CA PHE A 125 -0.92 -3.56 2.35
C PHE A 125 0.37 -3.60 3.14
N GLY A 126 0.56 -2.81 4.19
CA GLY A 126 1.82 -2.77 4.91
C GLY A 126 2.01 -3.95 5.89
N VAL A 127 3.27 -4.18 6.23
CA VAL A 127 3.69 -5.08 7.31
C VAL A 127 4.27 -4.30 8.48
N ALA A 128 4.00 -4.75 9.68
CA ALA A 128 4.68 -4.29 10.88
C ALA A 128 6.13 -4.79 10.89
N SER A 129 6.99 -4.20 11.73
CA SER A 129 8.41 -4.59 11.85
C SER A 129 8.64 -6.03 12.32
N THR A 130 7.59 -6.72 12.80
CA THR A 130 7.61 -8.13 13.18
C THR A 130 7.27 -9.07 12.00
N GLY A 131 7.06 -8.53 10.80
CA GLY A 131 6.56 -9.27 9.64
C GLY A 131 5.06 -9.56 9.69
N THR A 132 4.34 -9.01 10.68
CA THR A 132 2.89 -9.18 10.80
C THR A 132 2.17 -8.22 9.87
N ALA A 133 1.24 -8.70 9.05
CA ALA A 133 0.39 -7.83 8.24
C ALA A 133 -0.33 -6.80 9.14
N ILE A 134 -0.29 -5.51 8.78
CA ILE A 134 -0.92 -4.46 9.60
C ILE A 134 -2.44 -4.64 9.64
N SER A 135 -3.02 -5.18 8.58
CA SER A 135 -4.44 -5.56 8.51
C SER A 135 -4.84 -6.64 9.52
N ALA A 136 -3.89 -7.43 10.04
CA ALA A 136 -4.16 -8.40 11.11
C ALA A 136 -4.15 -7.75 12.52
N LEU A 137 -3.76 -6.49 12.62
CA LEU A 137 -3.80 -5.70 13.85
C LEU A 137 -5.12 -4.91 13.93
N SER A 138 -5.43 -4.37 15.10
CA SER A 138 -6.61 -3.51 15.28
C SER A 138 -6.33 -2.32 16.19
N GLY A 139 -7.12 -1.25 16.01
CA GLY A 139 -7.13 -0.09 16.89
C GLY A 139 -5.75 0.59 16.97
N ALA A 140 -5.29 0.87 18.20
CA ALA A 140 -4.03 1.58 18.41
C ALA A 140 -2.82 0.82 17.85
N ALA A 141 -2.84 -0.52 17.85
CA ALA A 141 -1.74 -1.31 17.29
C ALA A 141 -1.66 -1.16 15.76
N ALA A 142 -2.80 -1.26 15.07
CA ALA A 142 -2.86 -1.05 13.61
C ALA A 142 -2.46 0.38 13.24
N SER A 143 -3.00 1.38 13.93
CA SER A 143 -2.65 2.79 13.70
C SER A 143 -1.15 3.05 13.92
N ASN A 144 -0.57 2.52 14.99
CA ASN A 144 0.86 2.71 15.28
C ASN A 144 1.77 1.97 14.29
N ALA A 145 1.39 0.76 13.88
CA ALA A 145 2.14 0.01 12.87
C ALA A 145 2.04 0.69 11.49
N ALA A 146 0.86 1.20 11.11
CA ALA A 146 0.66 1.98 9.90
C ALA A 146 1.50 3.27 9.91
N LEU A 147 1.51 4.01 11.03
CA LEU A 147 2.38 5.16 11.21
C LEU A 147 3.86 4.79 11.10
N ALA A 148 4.27 3.69 11.75
CA ALA A 148 5.65 3.22 11.69
C ALA A 148 6.03 2.82 10.26
N TRP A 149 5.15 2.17 9.52
CA TRP A 149 5.34 1.78 8.12
C TRP A 149 5.48 3.02 7.21
N LEU A 150 4.60 4.02 7.39
CA LEU A 150 4.67 5.31 6.68
C LEU A 150 5.92 6.13 7.04
N GLY A 151 6.40 5.99 8.28
CA GLY A 151 7.65 6.52 8.76
C GLY A 151 8.85 5.60 8.51
N GLY A 152 8.81 4.75 7.47
CA GLY A 152 9.93 3.92 6.99
C GLY A 152 10.22 2.73 7.88
N GLY A 153 9.16 1.96 8.14
CA GLY A 153 9.17 0.80 9.02
C GLY A 153 10.27 -0.22 8.73
N ALA A 154 10.55 -1.04 9.75
CA ALA A 154 11.66 -1.99 9.92
C ALA A 154 13.07 -1.37 10.01
N LEU A 155 13.49 -0.47 9.10
CA LEU A 155 14.82 0.16 9.12
C LEU A 155 14.97 1.15 10.30
N ALA A 156 13.88 1.55 10.94
CA ALA A 156 13.86 2.36 12.16
C ALA A 156 13.68 1.48 13.42
N ALA A 157 14.54 0.48 13.59
CA ALA A 157 14.64 -0.26 14.85
C ALA A 157 15.00 0.71 16.00
N GLY A 158 14.02 1.10 16.82
CA GLY A 158 14.22 2.04 17.93
C GLY A 158 13.08 3.01 18.26
N GLY A 159 11.88 2.86 17.69
CA GLY A 159 10.71 3.69 18.03
C GLY A 159 10.64 5.04 17.30
N GLY A 160 11.66 5.40 16.51
CA GLY A 160 11.68 6.61 15.68
C GLY A 160 10.66 6.61 14.54
N GLY A 161 10.29 5.42 14.01
CA GLY A 161 9.37 5.28 12.87
C GLY A 161 7.96 5.83 13.11
N MET A 162 7.43 5.72 14.33
CA MET A 162 6.11 6.31 14.64
C MET A 162 6.17 7.84 14.73
N ALA A 163 7.28 8.38 15.24
CA ALA A 163 7.47 9.82 15.36
C ALA A 163 7.70 10.46 13.98
N SER A 164 8.54 9.83 13.13
CA SER A 164 8.72 10.24 11.74
C SER A 164 7.42 10.08 10.96
N GLY A 165 6.71 8.97 11.09
CA GLY A 165 5.42 8.73 10.43
C GLY A 165 4.34 9.74 10.82
N SER A 166 4.25 10.09 12.11
CA SER A 166 3.33 11.13 12.59
C SER A 166 3.69 12.51 12.07
N ALA A 167 4.99 12.84 12.04
CA ALA A 167 5.48 14.06 11.42
C ALA A 167 5.11 14.09 9.93
N ILE A 168 5.34 12.99 9.21
CA ILE A 168 4.98 12.83 7.79
C ILE A 168 3.49 13.02 7.56
N LEU A 169 2.62 12.42 8.37
CA LEU A 169 1.17 12.64 8.25
C LEU A 169 0.79 14.10 8.50
N ALA A 170 1.43 14.76 9.47
CA ALA A 170 1.23 16.18 9.71
C ALA A 170 1.73 17.04 8.52
N LEU A 171 2.77 16.57 7.82
CA LEU A 171 3.31 17.18 6.60
C LEU A 171 2.51 16.83 5.33
N ALA A 172 1.66 15.80 5.36
CA ALA A 172 0.86 15.38 4.21
C ALA A 172 -0.49 16.12 4.09
N GLY A 173 -0.90 16.93 5.07
CA GLY A 173 -2.15 17.70 5.01
C GLY A 173 -2.18 18.81 3.93
N PRO A 174 -3.34 19.43 3.64
CA PRO A 174 -3.47 20.54 2.67
C PRO A 174 -2.62 21.78 3.00
N ILE A 175 -2.11 21.86 4.24
CA ILE A 175 -1.18 22.90 4.71
C ILE A 175 0.27 22.35 4.75
N GLY A 176 0.45 21.03 4.79
CA GLY A 176 1.72 20.35 5.03
C GLY A 176 2.69 20.33 3.85
N TRP A 177 2.19 20.49 2.61
CA TRP A 177 3.03 20.67 1.41
C TRP A 177 3.89 21.95 1.50
N GLY A 178 3.45 22.96 2.26
CA GLY A 178 4.24 24.16 2.57
C GLY A 178 5.14 24.02 3.79
N ILE A 179 4.82 23.09 4.71
CA ILE A 179 5.47 22.94 6.02
C ILE A 179 6.55 21.85 6.02
N ALA A 180 6.63 20.94 5.05
CA ALA A 180 7.83 20.08 5.00
C ALA A 180 9.08 20.95 4.78
N GLY A 181 8.92 22.04 4.00
CA GLY A 181 9.87 23.14 3.93
C GLY A 181 9.84 24.00 5.19
N ALA A 182 8.73 24.66 5.51
CA ALA A 182 8.66 25.65 6.60
C ALA A 182 8.66 25.09 8.05
N GLY A 183 8.59 23.78 8.24
CA GLY A 183 8.55 23.11 9.54
C GLY A 183 9.93 22.66 9.97
N VAL A 184 10.67 21.98 9.08
CA VAL A 184 12.07 21.62 9.34
C VAL A 184 12.99 22.82 9.10
N VAL A 185 12.84 23.51 7.96
CA VAL A 185 13.61 24.74 7.67
C VAL A 185 13.06 25.92 8.46
N GLY A 186 11.75 26.10 8.54
CA GLY A 186 11.18 27.26 9.25
C GLY A 186 11.19 27.15 10.78
N ALA A 187 11.17 25.96 11.40
CA ALA A 187 11.55 25.85 12.82
C ALA A 187 13.03 26.17 13.01
N GLY A 188 13.89 25.76 12.08
CA GLY A 188 15.28 26.21 12.02
C GLY A 188 15.39 27.74 11.97
N VAL A 189 14.67 28.40 11.05
CA VAL A 189 14.58 29.87 10.87
C VAL A 189 14.04 30.58 12.12
N LEU A 190 12.98 30.06 12.76
CA LEU A 190 12.35 30.62 13.95
C LEU A 190 13.13 30.34 15.25
N MET A 191 14.01 29.34 15.26
CA MET A 191 14.89 29.08 16.40
C MET A 191 15.92 30.21 16.53
N ASN A 192 15.78 30.98 17.62
CA ASN A 192 16.75 31.99 18.07
C ASN A 192 18.02 31.37 18.69
N GLY A 193 18.40 30.16 18.22
CA GLY A 193 19.48 29.34 18.76
C GLY A 193 20.84 29.60 18.09
N LYS A 194 21.90 29.03 18.68
CA LYS A 194 23.24 29.03 18.06
C LYS A 194 23.18 28.29 16.72
N ASN A 195 23.56 28.94 15.62
CA ASN A 195 23.52 28.38 14.25
C ASN A 195 24.03 26.94 14.12
N LYS A 196 25.04 26.54 14.91
CA LYS A 196 25.58 25.17 14.93
C LYS A 196 24.55 24.11 15.36
N LYS A 197 23.65 24.43 16.29
CA LYS A 197 22.59 23.52 16.75
C LYS A 197 21.53 23.32 15.67
N VAL A 198 21.07 24.42 15.08
CA VAL A 198 20.10 24.40 13.96
C VAL A 198 20.65 23.62 12.77
N ILE A 199 21.91 23.86 12.39
CA ILE A 199 22.56 23.11 11.31
C ILE A 199 22.58 21.60 11.61
N LYS A 200 22.88 21.20 12.86
CA LYS A 200 22.88 19.79 13.26
C LYS A 200 21.49 19.17 13.13
N GLU A 201 20.45 19.84 13.66
CA GLU A 201 19.07 19.34 13.56
C GLU A 201 18.62 19.20 12.10
N LEU A 202 18.95 20.18 11.23
CA LEU A 202 18.69 20.09 9.79
C LEU A 202 19.42 18.91 9.14
N GLN A 203 20.67 18.64 9.55
CA GLN A 203 21.43 17.49 9.07
C GLN A 203 20.84 16.16 9.54
N ASP A 204 20.40 16.07 10.79
CA ASP A 204 19.76 14.87 11.33
C ASP A 204 18.41 14.62 10.60
N SER A 205 17.60 15.65 10.34
CA SER A 205 16.38 15.53 9.52
C SER A 205 16.68 15.16 8.07
N SER A 206 17.75 15.70 7.48
CA SER A 206 18.20 15.37 6.11
C SER A 206 18.45 13.87 5.93
N VAL A 207 19.08 13.23 6.92
CA VAL A 207 19.33 11.78 6.91
C VAL A 207 18.02 11.00 6.91
N GLU A 208 17.08 11.38 7.78
CA GLU A 208 15.79 10.71 7.88
C GLU A 208 14.96 10.89 6.60
N ILE A 209 14.88 12.12 6.05
CA ILE A 209 14.16 12.40 4.81
C ILE A 209 14.67 11.52 3.66
N ARG A 210 16.00 11.44 3.47
CA ARG A 210 16.59 10.62 2.40
C ARG A 210 16.30 9.13 2.55
N LYS A 211 16.35 8.63 3.79
CA LYS A 211 16.01 7.25 4.11
C LYS A 211 14.57 6.94 3.71
N GLN A 212 13.63 7.82 4.04
CA GLN A 212 12.22 7.66 3.69
C GLN A 212 11.96 7.75 2.18
N THR A 213 12.60 8.71 1.51
CA THR A 213 12.54 8.85 0.05
C THR A 213 12.94 7.53 -0.63
N ALA A 214 14.02 6.88 -0.16
CA ALA A 214 14.46 5.60 -0.69
C ALA A 214 13.45 4.47 -0.43
N VAL A 215 12.82 4.43 0.75
CA VAL A 215 11.76 3.46 1.08
C VAL A 215 10.56 3.64 0.13
N PHE A 216 10.09 4.87 -0.08
CA PHE A 216 8.97 5.14 -0.99
C PHE A 216 9.25 4.74 -2.43
N GLU A 217 10.48 4.93 -2.91
CA GLU A 217 10.89 4.52 -4.26
C GLU A 217 10.90 3.00 -4.43
N LEU A 218 11.45 2.29 -3.44
CA LEU A 218 11.46 0.82 -3.41
C LEU A 218 10.03 0.25 -3.35
N ILE A 219 9.17 0.75 -2.46
CA ILE A 219 7.76 0.30 -2.39
C ILE A 219 7.01 0.65 -3.68
N SER A 220 7.25 1.83 -4.27
CA SER A 220 6.67 2.20 -5.56
C SER A 220 7.07 1.24 -6.69
N THR A 221 8.30 0.72 -6.63
CA THR A 221 8.81 -0.28 -7.57
C THR A 221 8.13 -1.63 -7.35
N GLU A 222 8.05 -2.09 -6.11
CA GLU A 222 7.34 -3.32 -5.72
C GLU A 222 5.86 -3.29 -6.18
N ILE A 223 5.16 -2.18 -5.92
CA ILE A 223 3.79 -1.98 -6.39
C ILE A 223 3.70 -2.09 -7.92
N SER A 224 4.64 -1.47 -8.64
CA SER A 224 4.64 -1.50 -10.10
C SER A 224 4.83 -2.91 -10.65
N GLU A 225 5.68 -3.71 -10.02
CA GLU A 225 5.87 -5.13 -10.36
C GLU A 225 4.62 -5.95 -10.06
N MET A 226 3.99 -5.73 -8.91
CA MET A 226 2.74 -6.40 -8.55
C MET A 226 1.62 -6.09 -9.53
N ILE A 227 1.45 -4.82 -9.93
CA ILE A 227 0.46 -4.42 -10.94
C ILE A 227 0.71 -5.15 -12.26
N LYS A 228 1.97 -5.21 -12.73
CA LYS A 228 2.32 -5.92 -13.97
C LYS A 228 1.97 -7.40 -13.89
N LEU A 229 2.34 -8.06 -12.79
CA LEU A 229 2.05 -9.47 -12.56
C LEU A 229 0.53 -9.72 -12.51
N THR A 230 -0.21 -8.95 -11.72
CA THR A 230 -1.66 -9.05 -11.63
C THR A 230 -2.32 -8.89 -13.00
N ASN A 231 -1.95 -7.88 -13.78
CA ASN A 231 -2.50 -7.69 -15.12
C ASN A 231 -2.21 -8.90 -16.03
N SER A 232 -0.98 -9.43 -16.02
CA SER A 232 -0.62 -10.58 -16.84
C SER A 232 -1.39 -11.85 -16.44
N GLU A 233 -1.59 -12.08 -15.14
CA GLU A 233 -2.37 -13.22 -14.64
C GLU A 233 -3.85 -13.09 -15.01
N MET A 234 -4.42 -11.88 -14.92
CA MET A 234 -5.83 -11.66 -15.25
C MET A 234 -6.11 -11.86 -16.74
N VAL A 235 -5.21 -11.43 -17.63
CA VAL A 235 -5.34 -11.66 -19.06
C VAL A 235 -5.36 -13.16 -19.38
N GLU A 236 -4.44 -13.93 -18.79
CA GLU A 236 -4.37 -15.38 -19.00
C GLU A 236 -5.61 -16.09 -18.44
N ILE A 237 -6.10 -15.68 -17.26
CA ILE A 237 -7.31 -16.24 -16.66
C ILE A 237 -8.52 -15.97 -17.56
N LEU A 238 -8.72 -14.73 -18.02
CA LEU A 238 -9.82 -14.36 -18.91
C LEU A 238 -9.80 -15.17 -20.22
N ALA A 239 -8.62 -15.34 -20.83
CA ALA A 239 -8.47 -16.15 -22.03
C ALA A 239 -8.91 -17.60 -21.81
N ARG A 240 -8.59 -18.17 -20.65
CA ARG A 240 -8.98 -19.55 -20.29
C ARG A 240 -10.45 -19.67 -19.91
N LEU A 241 -11.03 -18.65 -19.28
CA LEU A 241 -12.46 -18.61 -18.99
C LEU A 241 -13.27 -18.65 -20.29
N ALA A 242 -12.91 -17.80 -21.26
CA ALA A 242 -13.59 -17.75 -22.55
C ALA A 242 -13.57 -19.11 -23.26
N VAL A 243 -12.45 -19.84 -23.21
CA VAL A 243 -12.37 -21.19 -23.80
C VAL A 243 -13.18 -22.22 -23.01
N ALA A 244 -13.27 -22.08 -21.67
CA ALA A 244 -14.01 -23.01 -20.81
C ALA A 244 -15.53 -22.85 -20.90
N GLU A 245 -16.06 -21.77 -21.49
CA GLU A 245 -17.49 -21.59 -21.74
C GLU A 245 -18.05 -22.66 -22.68
N ASP A 246 -17.27 -23.04 -23.70
CA ASP A 246 -17.65 -24.02 -24.74
C ASP A 246 -17.52 -25.48 -24.29
N TYR A 247 -17.02 -25.74 -23.09
CA TYR A 247 -16.77 -27.09 -22.59
C TYR A 247 -18.07 -27.76 -22.10
N SER A 248 -18.14 -29.09 -22.18
CA SER A 248 -19.18 -29.83 -21.45
C SER A 248 -19.05 -29.54 -19.95
N LYS A 249 -20.16 -29.17 -19.31
CA LYS A 249 -20.21 -28.92 -17.86
C LYS A 249 -20.19 -30.21 -17.03
N ASN A 250 -19.85 -31.35 -17.64
CA ASN A 250 -19.59 -32.60 -16.97
C ASN A 250 -18.11 -32.98 -17.15
N PHE A 251 -17.33 -32.93 -16.07
CA PHE A 251 -15.87 -33.10 -16.11
C PHE A 251 -15.42 -34.42 -16.75
N ILE A 252 -16.18 -35.50 -16.56
CA ILE A 252 -15.82 -36.82 -17.11
C ILE A 252 -15.98 -36.91 -18.63
N GLU A 253 -16.79 -36.03 -19.22
CA GLU A 253 -17.02 -35.94 -20.67
C GLU A 253 -15.97 -35.09 -21.39
N LEU A 254 -15.13 -34.39 -20.64
CA LEU A 254 -14.06 -33.56 -21.21
C LEU A 254 -12.95 -34.44 -21.81
N SER A 255 -12.34 -33.96 -22.90
CA SER A 255 -11.09 -34.50 -23.41
C SER A 255 -9.94 -34.27 -22.42
N ASP A 256 -8.85 -35.01 -22.56
CA ASP A 256 -7.69 -34.85 -21.67
C ASP A 256 -7.07 -33.44 -21.77
N ASP A 257 -7.08 -32.84 -22.97
CA ASP A 257 -6.65 -31.46 -23.18
C ASP A 257 -7.56 -30.45 -22.47
N GLN A 258 -8.88 -30.65 -22.53
CA GLN A 258 -9.85 -29.80 -21.83
C GLN A 258 -9.69 -29.92 -20.31
N LYS A 259 -9.50 -31.13 -19.78
CA LYS A 259 -9.23 -31.38 -18.36
C LYS A 259 -7.94 -30.70 -17.91
N SER A 260 -6.87 -30.82 -18.71
CA SER A 260 -5.59 -30.17 -18.45
C SER A 260 -5.74 -28.65 -18.42
N SER A 261 -6.41 -28.06 -19.43
CA SER A 261 -6.64 -26.63 -19.51
C SER A 261 -7.47 -26.08 -18.34
N LEU A 262 -8.51 -26.82 -17.93
CA LEU A 262 -9.31 -26.48 -16.73
C LEU A 262 -8.48 -26.58 -15.44
N GLY A 263 -7.61 -27.59 -15.33
CA GLY A 263 -6.66 -27.71 -14.23
C GLY A 263 -5.70 -26.52 -14.13
N VAL A 264 -5.20 -26.02 -15.27
CA VAL A 264 -4.37 -24.82 -15.32
C VAL A 264 -5.16 -23.58 -14.88
N LEU A 265 -6.41 -23.41 -15.35
CA LEU A 265 -7.27 -22.31 -14.90
C LEU A 265 -7.45 -22.31 -13.38
N VAL A 266 -7.72 -23.46 -12.77
CA VAL A 266 -7.86 -23.59 -11.31
C VAL A 266 -6.56 -23.20 -10.60
N ASN A 267 -5.41 -23.68 -11.08
CA ASN A 267 -4.11 -23.38 -10.48
C ASN A 267 -3.73 -21.88 -10.61
N LEU A 268 -3.99 -21.28 -11.77
CA LEU A 268 -3.79 -19.85 -11.98
C LEU A 268 -4.70 -19.01 -11.06
N THR A 269 -5.97 -19.38 -10.95
CA THR A 269 -6.94 -18.72 -10.04
C THR A 269 -6.47 -18.82 -8.59
N LYS A 270 -5.95 -19.98 -8.17
CA LYS A 270 -5.37 -20.19 -6.85
C LYS A 270 -4.15 -19.30 -6.61
N SER A 271 -3.18 -19.31 -7.52
CA SER A 271 -1.97 -18.49 -7.37
C SER A 271 -2.28 -16.99 -7.36
N ALA A 272 -3.19 -16.54 -8.22
CA ALA A 272 -3.61 -15.15 -8.29
C ALA A 272 -4.36 -14.70 -7.01
N THR A 273 -5.22 -15.55 -6.43
CA THR A 273 -5.87 -15.23 -5.14
C THR A 273 -4.90 -15.20 -3.96
N GLU A 274 -3.86 -16.05 -3.94
CA GLU A 274 -2.78 -15.95 -2.96
C GLU A 274 -2.02 -14.62 -3.12
N ARG A 275 -1.72 -14.21 -4.36
CA ARG A 275 -1.04 -12.94 -4.66
C ARG A 275 -1.87 -11.71 -4.29
N LEU A 276 -3.19 -11.80 -4.42
CA LEU A 276 -4.12 -10.75 -4.02
C LEU A 276 -3.94 -10.37 -2.54
N ASN A 277 -3.59 -11.35 -1.70
CA ASN A 277 -3.39 -11.19 -0.26
C ASN A 277 -1.96 -10.77 0.14
N LYS A 278 -1.02 -10.64 -0.80
CA LYS A 278 0.36 -10.25 -0.48
C LYS A 278 0.45 -8.83 0.06
N THR A 279 1.32 -8.67 1.04
CA THR A 279 1.68 -7.38 1.63
C THR A 279 2.88 -6.75 0.92
N LEU A 280 3.07 -5.44 1.12
CA LEU A 280 4.19 -4.64 0.65
C LEU A 280 5.26 -4.59 1.73
N GLY A 281 6.51 -4.78 1.34
CA GLY A 281 7.66 -4.78 2.25
C GLY A 281 7.91 -6.10 2.98
N GLU A 282 7.27 -7.18 2.57
CA GLU A 282 7.33 -8.52 3.20
C GLU A 282 8.73 -9.18 3.12
N ASP A 283 9.57 -8.76 2.17
CA ASP A 283 10.94 -9.28 1.96
C ASP A 283 12.00 -8.78 2.98
N ASN A 284 11.62 -7.98 4.00
CA ASN A 284 12.59 -7.29 4.89
C ASN A 284 13.69 -6.52 4.14
N LYS A 285 13.40 -6.03 2.91
CA LYS A 285 14.28 -5.12 2.18
C LYS A 285 14.21 -3.67 2.69
N PHE A 286 13.52 -3.50 3.81
CA PHE A 286 13.24 -2.27 4.52
C PHE A 286 13.47 -2.50 6.00
#